data_AF-A0A212LUE0-F1
#
_entry.id   AF-A0A212LUE0-F1
#
_cell.length_a   1.000
_cell.length_b   1.000
_cell.length_c   1.000
_cell.angle_alpha   90.00
_cell.angle_beta   90.00
_cell.angle_gamma   90.00
#
_symmetry.space_group_name_H-M   'P 1'
#
loop_
_entity.id
_entity.type
_entity.pdbx_description
1 polymer ?
#
loop_
_entity_poly.entity_id
_entity_poly.type
_entity_poly.pdbx_seq_one_letter_code
_entity_poly.pdbx_strand_id
1 'polypeptide(L)'
;MFKICIISLLAFVILGFVPVMASNIAIAPIAFGYKCSWFAIKTNDTQKVIEFLNIKDVKESDWSNGIKAVYQVYGKVYITQPIDGWVLVIGNSIPNAGDLRYPDKITPVLMKLSLEFPEVQYFSTHRAVEYHAWAKAINGHIIRAYAYIGEQGETIWNKGGPTKEETELSFSFFNEKAPEANTNAYWERKDLRYPGEEDVIRLAKKWINDKVFQINIISEKNGIIGTLSD
;
A
#
# COMPACT_ATOMS: atom_id res chain seq x y z
N MET A 1 59.85 10.00 66.47
CA MET A 1 60.66 9.67 65.28
C MET A 1 60.13 8.32 64.78
N PHE A 2 59.43 8.15 63.66
CA PHE A 2 59.52 8.73 62.32
C PHE A 2 58.12 8.89 61.71
N LYS A 3 57.92 9.96 60.92
CA LYS A 3 56.75 10.18 60.07
C LYS A 3 56.76 9.17 58.92
N ILE A 4 55.65 8.46 58.69
CA ILE A 4 55.37 7.80 57.40
C ILE A 4 54.31 8.65 56.70
N CYS A 5 54.71 9.30 55.62
CA CYS A 5 53.87 10.13 54.77
C CYS A 5 53.37 9.24 53.63
N ILE A 6 52.10 8.83 53.67
CA ILE A 6 51.46 8.16 52.54
C ILE A 6 50.81 9.24 51.69
N ILE A 7 51.39 9.48 50.52
CA ILE A 7 50.81 10.33 49.48
C ILE A 7 49.75 9.49 48.78
N SER A 8 48.47 9.73 49.11
CA SER A 8 47.35 9.16 48.38
C SER A 8 47.08 10.02 47.15
N LEU A 9 47.48 9.51 45.98
CA LEU A 9 47.21 10.10 44.68
C LEU A 9 45.72 9.90 44.34
N LEU A 10 44.90 10.94 44.54
CA LEU A 10 43.50 10.95 44.05
C LEU A 10 43.50 11.36 42.58
N ALA A 11 43.44 10.38 41.68
CA ALA A 11 43.19 10.61 40.27
C ALA A 11 41.72 11.02 40.08
N PHE A 12 41.48 12.29 39.76
CA PHE A 12 40.19 12.76 39.24
C PHE A 12 40.01 12.20 37.83
N VAL A 13 39.20 11.15 37.68
CA VAL A 13 38.67 10.75 36.37
C VAL A 13 37.55 11.72 36.03
N ILE A 14 37.88 12.74 35.23
CA ILE A 14 36.87 13.58 34.59
C ILE A 14 36.21 12.71 33.53
N LEU A 15 35.03 12.15 33.85
CA LEU A 15 34.13 11.56 32.86
C LEU A 15 33.71 12.67 31.91
N GLY A 16 34.42 12.79 30.78
CA GLY A 16 34.04 13.65 29.68
C GLY A 16 32.66 13.24 29.18
N PHE A 17 31.67 14.10 29.41
CA PHE A 17 30.35 13.99 28.82
C PHE A 17 30.51 14.30 27.33
N VAL A 18 30.70 13.27 26.50
CA VAL A 18 30.65 13.43 25.05
C VAL A 18 29.18 13.58 24.68
N PRO A 19 28.72 14.73 24.17
CA PRO A 19 27.35 14.83 23.68
C PRO A 19 27.25 13.87 22.50
N VAL A 20 26.38 12.86 22.62
CA VAL A 20 25.95 12.07 21.47
C VAL A 20 25.23 13.04 20.55
N MET A 21 25.93 13.49 19.51
CA MET A 21 25.32 14.16 18.38
C MET A 21 24.28 13.18 17.82
N ALA A 22 23.01 13.48 18.01
CA ALA A 22 21.93 12.76 17.35
C ALA A 22 22.25 12.79 15.86
N SER A 23 22.59 11.63 15.30
CA SER A 23 22.81 11.51 13.87
C SER A 23 21.45 11.80 13.23
N ASN A 24 21.33 12.99 12.65
CA ASN A 24 20.18 13.35 11.83
C ASN A 24 20.38 12.61 10.50
N ILE A 25 20.25 11.28 10.55
CA ILE A 25 20.13 10.46 9.36
C ILE A 25 18.82 10.93 8.76
N ALA A 26 18.90 11.71 7.68
CA ALA A 26 17.75 11.95 6.83
C ALA A 26 17.27 10.57 6.38
N ILE A 27 16.26 10.04 7.07
CA ILE A 27 15.68 8.74 6.73
C ILE A 27 15.10 8.96 5.34
N ALA A 28 15.72 8.29 4.36
CA ALA A 28 15.19 8.31 3.01
C ALA A 28 13.70 7.97 3.10
N PRO A 29 12.85 8.76 2.47
CA PRO A 29 11.43 8.60 2.63
C PRO A 29 10.95 7.22 2.16
N ILE A 30 10.02 6.68 2.93
CA ILE A 30 9.58 5.30 2.78
C ILE A 30 8.54 5.24 1.67
N ALA A 31 8.89 4.61 0.55
CA ALA A 31 7.93 4.33 -0.51
C ALA A 31 6.86 3.34 0.00
N PHE A 32 5.67 3.39 -0.59
CA PHE A 32 4.60 2.42 -0.36
C PHE A 32 4.23 1.73 -1.68
N GLY A 33 3.37 0.70 -1.60
CA GLY A 33 2.76 0.05 -2.75
C GLY A 33 3.20 -1.39 -2.97
N TYR A 34 4.31 -1.81 -2.35
CA TYR A 34 4.76 -3.21 -2.32
C TYR A 34 4.40 -3.86 -1.00
N LYS A 35 3.98 -5.13 -1.05
CA LYS A 35 3.55 -5.92 0.12
C LYS A 35 2.47 -5.24 0.97
N CYS A 36 1.59 -4.48 0.32
CA CYS A 36 0.47 -3.84 0.96
C CYS A 36 -0.70 -3.71 0.00
N SER A 37 -1.85 -3.38 0.56
CA SER A 37 -3.05 -3.01 -0.16
C SER A 37 -3.34 -1.53 0.11
N TRP A 38 -4.03 -0.87 -0.80
CA TRP A 38 -4.54 0.47 -0.54
C TRP A 38 -5.82 0.77 -1.30
N PHE A 39 -6.63 1.64 -0.70
CA PHE A 39 -7.68 2.36 -1.41
C PHE A 39 -7.18 3.73 -1.84
N ALA A 40 -7.61 4.17 -3.02
CA ALA A 40 -7.62 5.59 -3.39
C ALA A 40 -9.07 6.04 -3.53
N ILE A 41 -9.49 6.97 -2.69
CA ILE A 41 -10.87 7.43 -2.57
C ILE A 41 -10.95 8.87 -3.07
N LYS A 42 -11.79 9.13 -4.07
CA LYS A 42 -11.95 10.48 -4.65
C LYS A 42 -12.74 11.37 -3.70
N THR A 43 -12.05 12.13 -2.87
CA THR A 43 -12.64 13.05 -1.88
C THR A 43 -11.62 14.05 -1.35
N ASN A 44 -12.10 15.17 -0.81
CA ASN A 44 -11.30 16.12 -0.01
C ASN A 44 -11.58 16.01 1.50
N ASP A 45 -12.38 15.02 1.91
CA ASP A 45 -12.81 14.83 3.29
C ASP A 45 -12.20 13.56 3.88
N THR A 46 -11.02 13.69 4.46
CA THR A 46 -10.32 12.60 5.16
C THR A 46 -11.10 12.11 6.38
N GLN A 47 -11.80 13.02 7.08
CA GLN A 47 -12.55 12.67 8.28
C GLN A 47 -13.74 11.75 7.94
N LYS A 48 -14.46 12.05 6.86
CA LYS A 48 -15.52 11.19 6.35
C LYS A 48 -15.03 9.78 5.98
N VAL A 49 -13.81 9.67 5.44
CA VAL A 49 -13.20 8.36 5.15
C VAL A 49 -12.94 7.58 6.45
N ILE A 50 -12.39 8.24 7.47
CA ILE A 50 -12.12 7.65 8.79
C ILE A 50 -13.41 7.13 9.44
N GLU A 51 -14.46 7.95 9.40
CA GLU A 51 -15.77 7.62 9.98
C GLU A 51 -16.45 6.48 9.22
N PHE A 52 -16.47 6.54 7.89
CA PHE A 52 -17.12 5.52 7.06
C PHE A 52 -16.45 4.14 7.20
N LEU A 53 -15.12 4.11 7.21
CA LEU A 53 -14.35 2.88 7.44
C LEU A 53 -14.29 2.47 8.91
N ASN A 54 -14.91 3.24 9.81
CA ASN A 54 -14.98 2.97 11.24
C ASN A 54 -13.58 2.76 11.87
N ILE A 55 -12.60 3.55 11.44
CA ILE A 55 -11.20 3.41 11.86
C ILE A 55 -11.06 3.67 13.36
N LYS A 56 -10.32 2.79 14.04
CA LYS A 56 -10.10 2.83 15.50
C LYS A 56 -8.73 3.39 15.84
N ASP A 57 -8.53 3.78 17.10
CA ASP A 57 -7.25 4.26 17.63
C ASP A 57 -6.60 5.36 16.78
N VAL A 58 -7.44 6.27 16.28
CA VAL A 58 -7.07 7.34 15.36
C VAL A 58 -6.10 8.30 16.05
N LYS A 59 -4.93 8.49 15.45
CA LYS A 59 -3.97 9.52 15.86
C LYS A 59 -3.30 10.15 14.64
N GLU A 60 -2.89 11.40 14.76
CA GLU A 60 -2.04 12.04 13.77
C GLU A 60 -0.66 11.37 13.70
N SER A 61 -0.09 11.27 12.50
CA SER A 61 1.24 10.73 12.28
C SER A 61 1.89 11.32 11.03
N ASP A 62 3.19 11.61 11.12
CA ASP A 62 4.00 11.82 9.93
C ASP A 62 4.03 10.57 9.03
N TRP A 63 4.42 10.78 7.78
CA TRP A 63 4.47 9.74 6.75
C TRP A 63 5.39 8.57 7.13
N SER A 64 6.61 8.86 7.59
CA SER A 64 7.62 7.82 7.87
C SER A 64 7.15 6.88 8.99
N ASN A 65 6.66 7.44 10.10
CA ASN A 65 6.18 6.66 11.23
C ASN A 65 4.88 5.92 10.89
N GLY A 66 4.00 6.54 10.11
CA GLY A 66 2.76 5.94 9.65
C GLY A 66 2.98 4.71 8.77
N ILE A 67 3.78 4.86 7.72
CA ILE A 67 4.07 3.77 6.77
C ILE A 67 4.90 2.66 7.42
N LYS A 68 5.86 2.98 8.31
CA LYS A 68 6.55 1.95 9.12
C LYS A 68 5.57 1.08 9.88
N ALA A 69 4.61 1.70 10.55
CA ALA A 69 3.63 0.97 11.35
C ALA A 69 2.73 0.09 10.48
N VAL A 70 2.32 0.56 9.29
CA VAL A 70 1.57 -0.27 8.32
C VAL A 70 2.35 -1.52 7.93
N TYR A 71 3.66 -1.42 7.71
CA TYR A 71 4.47 -2.57 7.32
C TYR A 71 4.84 -3.51 8.48
N GLN A 72 4.82 -3.01 9.72
CA GLN A 72 5.30 -3.76 10.89
C GLN A 72 4.16 -4.36 11.73
N VAL A 73 2.97 -3.78 11.69
CA VAL A 73 1.86 -4.16 12.58
C VAL A 73 0.63 -4.48 11.74
N TYR A 74 0.14 -5.72 11.84
CA TYR A 74 -1.09 -6.14 11.18
C TYR A 74 -2.29 -5.32 11.69
N GLY A 75 -3.18 -4.93 10.79
CA GLY A 75 -4.38 -4.14 11.14
C GLY A 75 -4.16 -2.63 11.09
N LYS A 76 -2.90 -2.16 11.02
CA LYS A 76 -2.62 -0.72 10.93
C LYS A 76 -2.86 -0.20 9.53
N VAL A 77 -3.51 0.96 9.48
CA VAL A 77 -3.69 1.74 8.26
C VAL A 77 -3.13 3.14 8.43
N TYR A 78 -2.60 3.69 7.34
CA TYR A 78 -2.26 5.10 7.21
C TYR A 78 -3.20 5.76 6.21
N ILE A 79 -3.78 6.90 6.60
CA ILE A 79 -4.75 7.66 5.82
C ILE A 79 -4.18 9.03 5.54
N THR A 80 -4.05 9.38 4.27
CA THR A 80 -3.44 10.66 3.88
C THR A 80 -4.42 11.82 4.07
N GLN A 81 -3.89 13.03 4.16
CA GLN A 81 -4.66 14.21 3.76
C GLN A 81 -4.96 14.15 2.25
N PRO A 82 -5.92 14.93 1.73
CA PRO A 82 -6.22 14.93 0.31
C PRO A 82 -5.03 15.40 -0.52
N ILE A 83 -4.69 14.63 -1.55
CA ILE A 83 -3.66 14.93 -2.55
C ILE A 83 -4.36 14.95 -3.91
N ASP A 84 -4.52 16.14 -4.50
CA ASP A 84 -5.27 16.33 -5.76
C ASP A 84 -6.69 15.70 -5.74
N GLY A 85 -7.37 15.85 -4.60
CA GLY A 85 -8.73 15.31 -4.40
C GLY A 85 -8.78 13.80 -4.24
N TRP A 86 -7.69 13.18 -3.83
CA TRP A 86 -7.63 11.76 -3.45
C TRP A 86 -7.15 11.61 -2.01
N VAL A 87 -7.85 10.79 -1.24
CA VAL A 87 -7.41 10.28 0.05
C VAL A 87 -6.98 8.83 -0.13
N LEU A 88 -5.76 8.50 0.29
CA LEU A 88 -5.28 7.12 0.31
C LEU A 88 -5.55 6.49 1.67
N VAL A 89 -5.95 5.22 1.68
CA VAL A 89 -5.99 4.36 2.87
C VAL A 89 -5.05 3.20 2.60
N ILE A 90 -3.90 3.18 3.25
CA ILE A 90 -2.81 2.24 2.99
C ILE A 90 -2.73 1.26 4.15
N GLY A 91 -2.79 -0.05 3.90
CA GLY A 91 -2.86 -1.06 4.95
C GLY A 91 -2.44 -2.45 4.50
N ASN A 92 -2.05 -3.29 5.46
CA ASN A 92 -1.75 -4.71 5.22
C ASN A 92 -2.93 -5.65 5.56
N SER A 93 -3.97 -5.14 6.22
CA SER A 93 -5.19 -5.88 6.59
C SER A 93 -6.38 -5.60 5.69
N ILE A 94 -6.23 -4.78 4.64
CA ILE A 94 -7.30 -4.56 3.68
C ILE A 94 -7.59 -5.90 2.97
N PRO A 95 -8.86 -6.35 2.91
CA PRO A 95 -9.19 -7.65 2.36
C PRO A 95 -8.77 -7.84 0.89
N ASN A 96 -8.56 -9.09 0.51
CA ASN A 96 -8.25 -9.47 -0.86
C ASN A 96 -9.51 -9.92 -1.62
N ALA A 97 -9.37 -9.98 -2.94
CA ALA A 97 -10.34 -10.66 -3.80
C ALA A 97 -10.40 -12.16 -3.48
N GLY A 98 -11.60 -12.71 -3.57
CA GLY A 98 -11.84 -14.14 -3.38
C GLY A 98 -11.60 -14.95 -4.65
N ASP A 99 -11.61 -16.27 -4.49
CA ASP A 99 -11.55 -17.27 -5.55
C ASP A 99 -12.54 -18.42 -5.24
N LEU A 100 -12.39 -19.58 -5.87
CA LEU A 100 -13.25 -20.74 -5.59
C LEU A 100 -13.06 -21.34 -4.18
N ARG A 101 -11.94 -21.05 -3.51
CA ARG A 101 -11.57 -21.57 -2.18
C ARG A 101 -11.87 -20.58 -1.07
N TYR A 102 -11.80 -19.28 -1.36
CA TYR A 102 -11.91 -18.21 -0.37
C TYR A 102 -12.98 -17.19 -0.77
N PRO A 103 -13.82 -16.72 0.19
CA PRO A 103 -14.87 -15.78 -0.11
C PRO A 103 -14.33 -14.43 -0.57
N ASP A 104 -15.02 -13.79 -1.51
CA ASP A 104 -14.72 -12.43 -1.96
C ASP A 104 -15.11 -11.41 -0.88
N LYS A 105 -14.08 -10.88 -0.20
CA LYS A 105 -14.25 -9.89 0.87
C LYS A 105 -14.06 -8.45 0.40
N ILE A 106 -13.38 -8.22 -0.72
CA ILE A 106 -13.07 -6.86 -1.19
C ILE A 106 -14.18 -6.24 -2.04
N THR A 107 -14.88 -7.04 -2.87
CA THR A 107 -15.97 -6.51 -3.71
C THR A 107 -17.06 -5.82 -2.88
N PRO A 108 -17.58 -6.41 -1.78
CA PRO A 108 -18.60 -5.75 -0.96
C PRO A 108 -18.12 -4.44 -0.34
N VAL A 109 -16.84 -4.37 0.07
CA VAL A 109 -16.23 -3.16 0.64
C VAL A 109 -16.15 -2.06 -0.41
N LEU A 110 -15.66 -2.39 -1.61
CA LEU A 110 -15.59 -1.45 -2.74
C LEU A 110 -16.95 -0.92 -3.17
N MET A 111 -17.96 -1.79 -3.26
CA MET A 111 -19.31 -1.38 -3.60
C MET A 111 -19.85 -0.39 -2.57
N LYS A 112 -19.74 -0.71 -1.27
CA LYS A 112 -20.16 0.20 -0.18
C LYS A 112 -19.44 1.54 -0.23
N LEU A 113 -18.11 1.54 -0.35
CA LEU A 113 -17.34 2.78 -0.47
C LEU A 113 -17.78 3.59 -1.70
N SER A 114 -17.99 2.95 -2.85
CA SER A 114 -18.39 3.63 -4.08
C SER A 114 -19.85 4.10 -4.13
N LEU A 115 -20.67 3.72 -3.14
CA LEU A 115 -21.98 4.33 -2.92
C LEU A 115 -21.86 5.67 -2.16
N GLU A 116 -20.84 5.80 -1.32
CA GLU A 116 -20.60 7.00 -0.50
C GLU A 116 -19.67 8.02 -1.17
N PHE A 117 -18.67 7.52 -1.92
CA PHE A 117 -17.65 8.31 -2.57
C PHE A 117 -17.77 8.19 -4.10
N PRO A 118 -17.57 9.27 -4.87
CA PRO A 118 -17.76 9.28 -6.32
C PRO A 118 -16.98 8.20 -7.08
N GLU A 119 -15.74 7.95 -6.64
CA GLU A 119 -14.88 6.92 -7.22
C GLU A 119 -13.97 6.34 -6.14
N VAL A 120 -13.83 5.02 -6.18
CA VAL A 120 -12.97 4.26 -5.26
C VAL A 120 -12.16 3.28 -6.08
N GLN A 121 -10.85 3.34 -5.91
CA GLN A 121 -9.92 2.41 -6.52
C GLN A 121 -9.26 1.58 -5.44
N TYR A 122 -8.96 0.33 -5.75
CA TYR A 122 -8.25 -0.61 -4.91
C TYR A 122 -7.04 -1.14 -5.66
N PHE A 123 -5.96 -1.37 -4.92
CA PHE A 123 -4.74 -1.97 -5.42
C PHE A 123 -4.13 -2.85 -4.34
N SER A 124 -3.47 -3.92 -4.74
CA SER A 124 -2.77 -4.82 -3.81
C SER A 124 -1.62 -5.55 -4.48
N THR A 125 -0.56 -5.73 -3.70
CA THR A 125 0.61 -6.53 -4.07
C THR A 125 1.03 -7.44 -2.92
N HIS A 126 1.30 -8.72 -3.23
CA HIS A 126 1.87 -9.66 -2.27
C HIS A 126 2.76 -10.71 -2.95
N ARG A 127 4.06 -10.40 -3.06
CA ARG A 127 5.04 -11.24 -3.76
C ARG A 127 5.20 -12.68 -3.26
N ALA A 128 4.85 -13.00 -2.01
CA ALA A 128 5.03 -14.38 -1.53
C ALA A 128 4.17 -15.38 -2.32
N VAL A 129 3.02 -14.93 -2.81
CA VAL A 129 2.08 -15.72 -3.61
C VAL A 129 1.89 -15.13 -5.01
N GLU A 130 2.70 -14.11 -5.34
CA GLU A 130 2.55 -13.31 -6.56
C GLU A 130 1.12 -12.79 -6.77
N TYR A 131 0.52 -12.25 -5.69
CA TYR A 131 -0.79 -11.59 -5.76
C TYR A 131 -0.66 -10.18 -6.29
N HIS A 132 -1.28 -9.90 -7.44
CA HIS A 132 -1.29 -8.59 -8.07
C HIS A 132 -2.73 -8.23 -8.43
N ALA A 133 -3.27 -7.19 -7.81
CA ALA A 133 -4.68 -6.84 -7.97
C ALA A 133 -4.92 -5.33 -8.10
N TRP A 134 -5.94 -4.99 -8.88
CA TRP A 134 -6.51 -3.66 -8.97
C TRP A 134 -8.02 -3.71 -9.24
N ALA A 135 -8.74 -2.72 -8.74
CA ALA A 135 -10.15 -2.54 -9.06
C ALA A 135 -10.55 -1.07 -9.03
N LYS A 136 -11.58 -0.73 -9.79
CA LYS A 136 -12.21 0.59 -9.83
C LYS A 136 -13.72 0.42 -9.69
N ALA A 137 -14.29 1.15 -8.74
CA ALA A 137 -15.71 1.14 -8.42
C ALA A 137 -16.28 2.56 -8.44
N ILE A 138 -17.45 2.72 -9.08
CA ILE A 138 -18.15 4.00 -9.24
C ILE A 138 -19.65 3.75 -9.02
N ASN A 139 -20.30 4.59 -8.21
CA ASN A 139 -21.74 4.54 -7.95
C ASN A 139 -22.27 3.14 -7.58
N GLY A 140 -21.56 2.43 -6.70
CA GLY A 140 -21.95 1.08 -6.26
C GLY A 140 -21.60 -0.05 -7.24
N HIS A 141 -20.92 0.23 -8.35
CA HIS A 141 -20.63 -0.76 -9.39
C HIS A 141 -19.12 -0.95 -9.60
N ILE A 142 -18.68 -2.19 -9.73
CA ILE A 142 -17.32 -2.50 -10.20
C ILE A 142 -17.25 -2.22 -11.70
N ILE A 143 -16.44 -1.23 -12.09
CA ILE A 143 -16.23 -0.84 -13.49
C ILE A 143 -15.15 -1.71 -14.12
N ARG A 144 -14.07 -1.94 -13.38
CA ARG A 144 -12.95 -2.80 -13.76
C ARG A 144 -12.41 -3.48 -12.51
N ALA A 145 -12.11 -4.76 -12.58
CA ALA A 145 -11.31 -5.44 -11.58
C ALA A 145 -10.48 -6.57 -12.18
N TYR A 146 -9.25 -6.70 -11.70
CA TYR A 146 -8.33 -7.75 -12.08
C TYR A 146 -7.54 -8.20 -10.86
N ALA A 147 -7.36 -9.51 -10.70
CA ALA A 147 -6.47 -10.07 -9.70
C ALA A 147 -5.89 -11.39 -10.20
N TYR A 148 -4.57 -11.52 -10.05
CA TYR A 148 -3.80 -12.70 -10.43
C TYR A 148 -3.04 -13.24 -9.23
N ILE A 149 -2.98 -14.57 -9.08
CA ILE A 149 -2.14 -15.27 -8.10
C ILE A 149 -1.13 -16.12 -8.86
N GLY A 150 0.14 -15.70 -8.89
CA GLY A 150 1.18 -16.42 -9.62
C GLY A 150 1.57 -17.77 -9.04
N GLU A 151 1.42 -18.00 -7.72
CA GLU A 151 1.60 -19.33 -7.13
C GLU A 151 0.65 -20.38 -7.73
N GLN A 152 -0.51 -19.94 -8.21
CA GLN A 152 -1.56 -20.80 -8.77
C GLN A 152 -1.58 -20.75 -10.30
N GLY A 153 -0.97 -19.73 -10.91
CA GLY A 153 -1.10 -19.48 -12.34
C GLY A 153 -2.50 -19.00 -12.75
N GLU A 154 -3.26 -18.39 -11.83
CA GLU A 154 -4.69 -18.16 -12.02
C GLU A 154 -5.08 -16.67 -11.92
N THR A 155 -5.97 -16.25 -12.82
CA THR A 155 -6.69 -14.98 -12.73
C THR A 155 -7.98 -15.21 -11.92
N ILE A 156 -7.94 -14.85 -10.64
CA ILE A 156 -9.07 -15.09 -9.71
C ILE A 156 -10.17 -14.03 -9.82
N TRP A 157 -9.83 -12.84 -10.33
CA TRP A 157 -10.79 -11.75 -10.52
C TRP A 157 -10.55 -11.12 -11.89
N ASN A 158 -11.60 -11.05 -12.71
CA ASN A 158 -11.55 -10.38 -14.01
C ASN A 158 -12.94 -9.87 -14.38
N LYS A 159 -13.28 -8.65 -13.97
CA LYS A 159 -14.57 -8.00 -14.25
C LYS A 159 -14.34 -6.73 -15.05
N GLY A 160 -15.24 -6.46 -15.99
CA GLY A 160 -15.10 -5.35 -16.95
C GLY A 160 -14.00 -5.59 -17.98
N GLY A 161 -14.10 -4.93 -19.13
CA GLY A 161 -13.06 -4.97 -20.17
C GLY A 161 -11.84 -4.13 -19.77
N PRO A 162 -10.66 -4.36 -20.38
CA PRO A 162 -9.48 -3.54 -20.16
C PRO A 162 -9.77 -2.05 -20.33
N THR A 163 -9.30 -1.24 -19.40
CA THR A 163 -9.41 0.21 -19.45
C THR A 163 -8.47 0.80 -20.51
N LYS A 164 -8.71 2.07 -20.86
CA LYS A 164 -7.84 2.83 -21.75
C LYS A 164 -6.41 2.86 -21.19
N GLU A 165 -6.25 3.04 -19.89
CA GLU A 165 -4.95 3.12 -19.23
C GLU A 165 -4.21 1.77 -19.23
N GLU A 166 -4.91 0.65 -19.02
CA GLU A 166 -4.32 -0.69 -19.18
C GLU A 166 -3.81 -0.89 -20.62
N THR A 167 -4.57 -0.42 -21.62
CA THR A 167 -4.18 -0.47 -23.04
C THR A 167 -2.97 0.43 -23.33
N GLU A 168 -2.97 1.67 -22.86
CA GLU A 168 -1.84 2.60 -23.00
C GLU A 168 -0.56 2.06 -22.33
N LEU A 169 -0.69 1.31 -21.24
CA LEU A 169 0.43 0.67 -20.56
C LEU A 169 0.88 -0.64 -21.24
N SER A 170 0.22 -1.03 -22.33
CA SER A 170 0.45 -2.27 -23.08
C SER A 170 0.33 -3.51 -22.20
N PHE A 171 -0.69 -3.54 -21.33
CA PHE A 171 -0.99 -4.72 -20.54
C PHE A 171 -1.55 -5.81 -21.43
N SER A 172 -0.77 -6.89 -21.55
CA SER A 172 -1.05 -8.03 -22.39
C SER A 172 -0.66 -9.27 -21.59
N PHE A 173 -1.64 -9.81 -20.86
CA PHE A 173 -1.41 -10.89 -19.91
C PHE A 173 -1.90 -12.22 -20.43
N PHE A 174 -1.24 -13.29 -20.01
CA PHE A 174 -1.80 -14.62 -20.14
C PHE A 174 -3.15 -14.69 -19.42
N ASN A 175 -4.07 -15.45 -20.02
CA ASN A 175 -5.39 -15.74 -19.52
C ASN A 175 -5.58 -17.25 -19.63
N GLU A 176 -5.50 -17.93 -18.50
CA GLU A 176 -5.63 -19.37 -18.36
C GLU A 176 -7.02 -19.90 -18.77
N LYS A 177 -8.00 -19.00 -18.89
CA LYS A 177 -9.38 -19.29 -19.30
C LYS A 177 -9.66 -18.95 -20.76
N ALA A 178 -8.65 -18.49 -21.52
CA ALA A 178 -8.81 -18.23 -22.95
C ALA A 178 -9.00 -19.54 -23.73
N PRO A 179 -9.85 -19.59 -24.78
CA PRO A 179 -10.03 -20.79 -25.59
C PRO A 179 -8.70 -21.37 -26.15
N GLU A 180 -7.76 -20.50 -26.50
CA GLU A 180 -6.45 -20.85 -27.05
C GLU A 180 -5.50 -21.46 -26.01
N ALA A 181 -5.77 -21.28 -24.71
CA ALA A 181 -4.94 -21.76 -23.61
C ALA A 181 -4.88 -23.29 -23.51
N ASN A 182 -5.69 -24.00 -24.30
CA ASN A 182 -5.64 -25.46 -24.45
C ASN A 182 -4.45 -25.97 -25.30
N THR A 183 -3.63 -25.09 -25.87
CA THR A 183 -2.45 -25.45 -26.65
C THR A 183 -1.16 -24.88 -26.08
N ASN A 184 -0.04 -25.60 -26.23
CA ASN A 184 1.29 -25.10 -25.85
C ASN A 184 1.67 -23.83 -26.61
N ALA A 185 1.23 -23.69 -27.87
CA ALA A 185 1.48 -22.52 -28.69
C ALA A 185 1.00 -21.22 -28.03
N TYR A 186 -0.10 -21.26 -27.26
CA TYR A 186 -0.58 -20.11 -26.50
C TYR A 186 0.44 -19.67 -25.44
N TRP A 187 0.95 -20.61 -24.65
CA TRP A 187 1.90 -20.35 -23.55
C TRP A 187 3.31 -20.00 -24.04
N GLU A 188 3.64 -20.30 -25.29
CA GLU A 188 4.92 -19.95 -25.92
C GLU A 188 4.94 -18.54 -26.53
N ARG A 189 3.78 -17.87 -26.59
CA ARG A 189 3.64 -16.49 -27.09
C ARG A 189 4.62 -15.54 -26.41
N LYS A 190 5.20 -14.63 -27.21
CA LYS A 190 6.18 -13.63 -26.75
C LYS A 190 5.58 -12.25 -26.52
N ASP A 191 4.33 -12.06 -26.92
CA ASP A 191 3.56 -10.83 -26.77
C ASP A 191 2.65 -10.84 -25.53
N LEU A 192 2.61 -11.95 -24.80
CA LEU A 192 1.95 -12.11 -23.51
C LEU A 192 2.98 -12.28 -22.40
N ARG A 193 2.63 -11.87 -21.18
CA ARG A 193 3.43 -12.06 -19.97
C ARG A 193 2.54 -12.23 -18.74
N TYR A 194 3.14 -12.47 -17.58
CA TYR A 194 2.42 -12.41 -16.30
C TYR A 194 2.44 -10.98 -15.73
N PRO A 195 1.40 -10.58 -14.97
CA PRO A 195 1.39 -9.31 -14.25
C PRO A 195 2.39 -9.34 -13.09
N GLY A 196 2.88 -8.17 -12.68
CA GLY A 196 3.77 -8.01 -11.52
C GLY A 196 3.47 -6.76 -10.69
N GLU A 197 4.19 -6.59 -9.57
CA GLU A 197 3.98 -5.47 -8.64
C GLU A 197 4.09 -4.10 -9.36
N GLU A 198 5.02 -3.99 -10.32
CA GLU A 198 5.23 -2.76 -11.12
C GLU A 198 4.01 -2.41 -11.99
N ASP A 199 3.24 -3.38 -12.46
CA ASP A 199 2.02 -3.11 -13.25
C ASP A 199 0.96 -2.44 -12.38
N VAL A 200 0.82 -2.90 -11.14
CA VAL A 200 -0.09 -2.30 -10.15
C VAL A 200 0.28 -0.84 -9.92
N ILE A 201 1.56 -0.53 -9.73
CA ILE A 201 2.04 0.85 -9.52
C ILE A 201 1.86 1.71 -10.76
N ARG A 202 2.21 1.20 -11.95
CA ARG A 202 2.05 1.93 -13.23
C ARG A 202 0.59 2.26 -13.50
N LEU A 203 -0.32 1.34 -13.21
CA LEU A 203 -1.75 1.57 -13.37
C LEU A 203 -2.27 2.57 -12.32
N ALA A 204 -1.86 2.45 -11.06
CA ALA A 204 -2.26 3.37 -10.01
C ALA A 204 -1.84 4.82 -10.32
N LYS A 205 -0.64 5.01 -10.87
CA LYS A 205 -0.17 6.32 -11.37
C LYS A 205 -1.06 6.90 -12.46
N LYS A 206 -1.56 6.07 -13.37
CA LYS A 206 -2.48 6.47 -14.45
C LYS A 206 -3.91 6.74 -13.95
N TRP A 207 -4.40 5.92 -13.02
CA TRP A 207 -5.78 6.02 -12.53
C TRP A 207 -5.98 7.07 -11.43
N ILE A 208 -4.98 7.33 -10.59
CA ILE A 208 -5.05 8.32 -9.51
C ILE A 208 -4.41 9.63 -9.96
N ASN A 209 -3.07 9.59 -10.09
CA ASN A 209 -2.10 10.54 -10.65
C ASN A 209 -0.69 10.21 -10.09
N ASP A 210 0.36 10.79 -10.65
CA ASP A 210 1.75 10.57 -10.17
C ASP A 210 2.06 11.23 -8.82
N LYS A 211 1.35 12.30 -8.43
CA LYS A 211 1.68 13.07 -7.22
C LYS A 211 1.53 12.24 -5.95
N VAL A 212 0.59 11.29 -5.92
CA VAL A 212 0.41 10.39 -4.77
C VAL A 212 1.57 9.40 -4.56
N PHE A 213 2.52 9.34 -5.50
CA PHE A 213 3.74 8.54 -5.38
C PHE A 213 5.00 9.40 -5.21
N GLN A 214 4.86 10.72 -5.20
CA GLN A 214 5.97 11.65 -4.97
C GLN A 214 6.09 11.92 -3.49
N ILE A 215 7.17 11.42 -2.86
CA ILE A 215 7.34 11.56 -1.42
C ILE A 215 7.18 13.01 -0.98
N ASN A 216 7.91 13.93 -1.60
CA ASN A 216 7.94 15.34 -1.22
C ASN A 216 6.54 15.97 -1.18
N ILE A 217 5.56 15.38 -1.90
CA ILE A 217 4.16 15.78 -1.86
C ILE A 217 3.42 15.02 -0.76
N ILE A 218 3.49 13.69 -0.74
CA ILE A 218 2.68 12.87 0.17
C ILE A 218 3.11 12.98 1.64
N SER A 219 4.34 13.40 1.90
CA SER A 219 4.87 13.65 3.24
C SER A 219 4.77 15.11 3.67
N GLU A 220 4.21 16.01 2.86
CA GLU A 220 4.09 17.44 3.18
C GLU A 220 3.16 17.68 4.37
N LYS A 221 2.10 16.87 4.49
CA LYS A 221 1.12 16.97 5.56
C LYS A 221 1.06 15.67 6.35
N ASN A 222 0.90 15.81 7.66
CA ASN A 222 0.62 14.66 8.51
C ASN A 222 -0.73 14.04 8.14
N GLY A 223 -0.70 12.75 7.90
CA GLY A 223 -1.88 11.91 7.80
C GLY A 223 -2.30 11.38 9.17
N ILE A 224 -3.14 10.37 9.11
CA ILE A 224 -3.74 9.71 10.26
C ILE A 224 -3.32 8.25 10.25
N ILE A 225 -2.86 7.74 11.38
CA ILE A 225 -2.72 6.31 11.59
C ILE A 225 -3.85 5.81 12.49
N GLY A 226 -4.38 4.64 12.17
CA GLY A 226 -5.40 3.98 12.95
C GLY A 226 -5.38 2.47 12.74
N THR A 227 -6.40 1.81 13.26
CA THR A 227 -6.61 0.37 13.15
C THR A 227 -7.87 0.13 12.31
N LEU A 228 -7.74 -0.63 11.23
CA LEU A 228 -8.89 -1.15 10.48
C LEU A 228 -9.32 -2.45 11.16
N SER A 229 -10.51 -2.46 11.75
CA SER A 229 -11.10 -3.67 12.34
C SER A 229 -11.65 -4.59 11.25
N ASP A 230 -11.49 -5.90 11.44
CA ASP A 230 -12.07 -6.94 10.58
C ASP A 230 -13.61 -6.99 10.65
#